data_AF-A0A2D9W8X9-F1
#
_entry.id   AF-A0A2D9W8X9-F1
#
_cell.length_a   1.000
_cell.length_b   1.000
_cell.length_c   1.000
_cell.angle_alpha   90.00
_cell.angle_beta   90.00
_cell.angle_gamma   90.00
#
_symmetry.space_group_name_H-M   'P 1'
#
loop_
_entity.id
_entity.type
_entity.pdbx_description
1 polymer ?
#
loop_
_entity_poly.entity_id
_entity_poly.type
_entity_poly.pdbx_seq_one_letter_code
_entity_poly.pdbx_strand_id
1 'polypeptide(L)'
;MSDQDISLIAHLMRRAGFGAPLEELQARAAKGYDATVEELLDPESQPPMERDLMMRYKVDWLSQAGLEGQQEEWTYRMINSKRPLQEKIALFWHCVLVTGHAKCEYPKQQSAELDMFRTVGMGSFHELLKGLSKDPAMVFYLDNCMSHKGAINENWGRELLELFSLGVGMDGDFNYSEDDVKEAARAFTGWTVTNSVPRYPYGKYDAKFMFDPRDHDNEEKTFLGETGNFNGDDIVDIIVKQPATARFVARHLYNFFVADDVQVPAWKDTPPQDIEAIKMLEEEYFRSNYNITAMLRVLFK
;
A
#
# COMPACT_ATOMS: atom_id res chain seq x y z
N MET A 1 5.44 36.97 -10.00
CA MET A 1 5.32 35.51 -10.15
C MET A 1 4.88 35.26 -11.57
N SER A 2 5.55 34.38 -12.30
CA SER A 2 5.22 34.15 -13.71
C SER A 2 4.02 33.22 -13.84
N ASP A 3 3.26 33.34 -14.92
CA ASP A 3 2.18 32.38 -15.24
C ASP A 3 2.72 30.95 -15.42
N GLN A 4 4.01 30.81 -15.74
CA GLN A 4 4.70 29.52 -15.83
C GLN A 4 4.85 28.85 -14.46
N ASP A 5 5.19 29.61 -13.40
CA ASP A 5 5.33 29.06 -12.04
C ASP A 5 4.00 28.50 -11.53
N ILE A 6 2.91 29.23 -11.76
CA ILE A 6 1.56 28.80 -11.37
C ILE A 6 1.16 27.54 -12.16
N SER A 7 1.48 27.49 -13.46
CA SER A 7 1.18 26.33 -14.32
C SER A 7 1.92 25.07 -13.87
N LEU A 8 3.20 25.21 -13.47
CA LEU A 8 4.01 24.11 -12.97
C LEU A 8 3.47 23.57 -11.63
N ILE A 9 3.15 24.47 -10.68
CA ILE A 9 2.54 24.08 -9.41
C ILE A 9 1.16 23.44 -9.63
N ALA A 10 0.37 23.95 -10.58
CA ALA A 10 -0.93 23.35 -10.91
C ALA A 10 -0.77 21.93 -11.44
N HIS A 11 0.28 21.66 -12.24
CA HIS A 11 0.61 20.31 -12.68
C HIS A 11 0.98 19.39 -11.51
N LEU A 12 1.86 19.86 -10.62
CA LEU A 12 2.22 19.14 -9.40
C LEU A 12 0.99 18.80 -8.54
N MET A 13 0.12 19.78 -8.26
CA MET A 13 -1.05 19.58 -7.38
C MET A 13 -2.10 18.62 -7.96
N ARG A 14 -2.18 18.45 -9.28
CA ARG A 14 -3.03 17.40 -9.90
C ARG A 14 -2.47 15.99 -9.68
N ARG A 15 -1.15 15.86 -9.57
CA ARG A 15 -0.44 14.58 -9.42
C ARG A 15 -0.22 14.21 -7.96
N ALA A 16 0.38 15.10 -7.18
CA ALA A 16 0.65 14.93 -5.75
C ALA A 16 -0.56 15.25 -4.85
N GLY A 17 -1.70 15.64 -5.44
CA GLY A 17 -2.95 15.88 -4.73
C GLY A 17 -4.16 15.62 -5.63
N PHE A 18 -5.23 16.37 -5.42
CA PHE A 18 -6.48 16.28 -6.20
C PHE A 18 -6.76 17.58 -6.98
N GLY A 19 -5.72 18.39 -7.20
CA GLY A 19 -5.83 19.78 -7.67
C GLY A 19 -5.80 20.77 -6.50
N ALA A 20 -5.86 22.06 -6.82
CA ALA A 20 -5.91 23.15 -5.86
C ALA A 20 -6.58 24.39 -6.47
N PRO A 21 -7.28 25.23 -5.66
CA PRO A 21 -7.85 26.49 -6.12
C PRO A 21 -6.74 27.49 -6.49
N LEU A 22 -7.06 28.47 -7.36
CA LEU A 22 -6.08 29.43 -7.88
C LEU A 22 -5.31 30.17 -6.79
N GLU A 23 -5.98 30.55 -5.70
CA GLU A 23 -5.36 31.25 -4.56
C GLU A 23 -4.26 30.40 -3.90
N GLU A 24 -4.51 29.10 -3.73
CA GLU A 24 -3.51 28.16 -3.19
C GLU A 24 -2.36 27.94 -4.18
N LEU A 25 -2.66 27.85 -5.47
CA LEU A 25 -1.63 27.74 -6.52
C LEU A 25 -0.70 28.95 -6.52
N GLN A 26 -1.25 30.17 -6.40
CA GLN A 26 -0.48 31.40 -6.28
C GLN A 26 0.38 31.39 -5.00
N ALA A 27 -0.18 31.01 -3.85
CA ALA A 27 0.58 30.94 -2.61
C ALA A 27 1.75 29.95 -2.67
N ARG A 28 1.52 28.75 -3.23
CA ARG A 28 2.56 27.72 -3.43
C ARG A 28 3.60 28.14 -4.47
N ALA A 29 3.19 28.78 -5.55
CA ALA A 29 4.11 29.31 -6.55
C ALA A 29 4.97 30.47 -5.98
N ALA A 30 4.47 31.28 -5.04
CA ALA A 30 5.30 32.23 -4.28
C ALA A 30 6.33 31.52 -3.39
N LYS A 31 5.96 30.39 -2.80
CA LYS A 31 6.83 29.57 -1.96
C LYS A 31 7.97 28.92 -2.76
N GLY A 32 7.70 28.61 -4.03
CA GLY A 32 8.61 27.91 -4.93
C GLY A 32 8.32 26.41 -5.00
N TYR A 33 8.74 25.80 -6.11
CA TYR A 33 8.44 24.40 -6.43
C TYR A 33 9.04 23.43 -5.41
N ASP A 34 10.35 23.50 -5.16
CA ASP A 34 11.03 22.59 -4.24
C ASP A 34 10.49 22.66 -2.81
N ALA A 35 10.22 23.87 -2.33
CA ALA A 35 9.65 24.09 -1.00
C ALA A 35 8.18 23.62 -0.91
N THR A 36 7.47 23.57 -2.03
CA THR A 36 6.14 22.96 -2.12
C THR A 36 6.23 21.43 -2.09
N VAL A 37 7.19 20.85 -2.84
CA VAL A 37 7.44 19.40 -2.84
C VAL A 37 7.81 18.91 -1.43
N GLU A 38 8.75 19.56 -0.74
CA GLU A 38 9.13 19.14 0.61
C GLU A 38 7.99 19.26 1.63
N GLU A 39 7.10 20.24 1.50
CA GLU A 39 5.92 20.33 2.36
C GLU A 39 4.91 19.20 2.09
N LEU A 40 4.71 18.83 0.82
CA LEU A 40 3.84 17.70 0.47
C LEU A 40 4.39 16.37 1.00
N LEU A 41 5.72 16.22 0.97
CA LEU A 41 6.45 15.05 1.47
C LEU A 41 6.51 14.97 3.00
N ASP A 42 6.13 16.04 3.70
CA ASP A 42 6.01 16.10 5.17
C ASP A 42 4.56 16.42 5.59
N PRO A 43 3.65 15.42 5.55
CA PRO A 43 2.26 15.62 5.95
C PRO A 43 2.09 16.14 7.39
N GLU A 44 3.02 15.82 8.29
CA GLU A 44 2.94 16.21 9.70
C GLU A 44 3.18 17.70 9.90
N SER A 45 3.85 18.37 8.96
CA SER A 45 3.96 19.84 8.93
C SER A 45 2.61 20.56 8.82
N GLN A 46 1.56 19.86 8.37
CA GLN A 46 0.21 20.40 8.19
C GLN A 46 -0.73 19.87 9.28
N PRO A 47 -1.72 20.67 9.72
CA PRO A 47 -2.69 20.21 10.70
C PRO A 47 -3.49 19.02 10.16
N PRO A 48 -3.85 18.03 11.01
CA PRO A 48 -4.76 16.98 10.61
C PRO A 48 -6.16 17.54 10.36
N MET A 49 -6.97 16.82 9.59
CA MET A 49 -8.38 17.15 9.42
C MET A 49 -9.13 17.01 10.75
N GLU A 50 -10.01 17.96 11.07
CA GLU A 50 -10.90 17.93 12.25
C GLU A 50 -12.00 16.87 12.09
N ARG A 51 -11.61 15.61 12.21
CA ARG A 51 -12.47 14.44 12.00
C ARG A 51 -13.59 14.35 13.04
N ASP A 52 -13.31 14.76 14.28
CA ASP A 52 -14.23 14.66 15.41
C ASP A 52 -15.46 15.56 15.24
N LEU A 53 -15.29 16.76 14.68
CA LEU A 53 -16.42 17.63 14.34
C LEU A 53 -17.34 16.96 13.33
N MET A 54 -16.78 16.34 12.30
CA MET A 54 -17.56 15.65 11.29
C MET A 54 -18.30 14.44 11.86
N MET A 55 -17.68 13.65 12.74
CA MET A 55 -18.36 12.53 13.40
C MET A 55 -19.61 12.93 14.20
N ARG A 56 -19.65 14.16 14.72
CA ARG A 56 -20.85 14.67 15.43
C ARG A 56 -22.03 14.87 14.50
N TYR A 57 -21.78 15.32 13.27
CA TYR A 57 -22.82 15.56 12.27
C TYR A 57 -23.07 14.33 11.37
N LYS A 58 -22.09 13.45 11.25
CA LYS A 58 -22.09 12.25 10.41
C LYS A 58 -21.79 11.02 11.26
N VAL A 59 -22.79 10.57 12.00
CA VAL A 59 -22.68 9.42 12.91
C VAL A 59 -22.25 8.12 12.21
N ASP A 60 -22.54 7.99 10.92
CA ASP A 60 -22.12 6.84 10.11
C ASP A 60 -20.62 6.78 9.86
N TRP A 61 -19.89 7.90 10.01
CA TRP A 61 -18.43 7.91 9.96
C TRP A 61 -17.81 7.30 11.22
N LEU A 62 -18.53 7.37 12.34
CA LEU A 62 -18.11 6.73 13.59
C LEU A 62 -18.43 5.23 13.56
N SER A 63 -19.66 4.88 13.16
CA SER A 63 -20.12 3.49 13.18
C SER A 63 -19.49 2.66 12.07
N GLN A 64 -19.35 3.25 10.87
CA GLN A 64 -18.97 2.59 9.62
C GLN A 64 -19.68 1.24 9.43
N ALA A 65 -20.95 1.19 9.84
CA ALA A 65 -21.78 -0.01 9.76
C ALA A 65 -22.14 -0.36 8.30
N GLY A 66 -22.23 0.66 7.45
CA GLY A 66 -22.41 0.56 6.00
C GLY A 66 -21.21 1.12 5.24
N LEU A 67 -21.14 0.80 3.94
CA LEU A 67 -20.05 1.23 3.05
C LEU A 67 -20.08 2.75 2.80
N GLU A 68 -21.27 3.33 2.82
CA GLU A 68 -21.54 4.73 2.52
C GLU A 68 -20.78 5.66 3.48
N GLY A 69 -20.78 5.35 4.79
CA GLY A 69 -20.08 6.15 5.79
C GLY A 69 -18.57 6.19 5.58
N GLN A 70 -17.96 5.06 5.18
CA GLN A 70 -16.54 5.01 4.84
C GLN A 70 -16.24 5.80 3.57
N GLN A 71 -17.03 5.60 2.51
CA GLN A 71 -16.83 6.28 1.21
C GLN A 71 -17.01 7.80 1.33
N GLU A 72 -18.02 8.26 2.08
CA GLU A 72 -18.22 9.66 2.40
C GLU A 72 -17.02 10.24 3.16
N GLU A 73 -16.56 9.56 4.22
CA GLU A 73 -15.42 10.03 5.01
C GLU A 73 -14.17 10.18 4.15
N TRP A 74 -13.82 9.15 3.38
CA TRP A 74 -12.59 9.18 2.60
C TRP A 74 -12.66 10.22 1.47
N THR A 75 -13.80 10.31 0.78
CA THR A 75 -14.00 11.35 -0.25
C THR A 75 -13.89 12.75 0.35
N TYR A 76 -14.48 12.97 1.53
CA TYR A 76 -14.36 14.24 2.23
C TYR A 76 -12.92 14.56 2.61
N ARG A 77 -12.14 13.57 3.06
CA ARG A 77 -10.70 13.72 3.34
C ARG A 77 -9.92 14.11 2.09
N MET A 78 -10.14 13.43 0.96
CA MET A 78 -9.45 13.74 -0.30
C MET A 78 -9.70 15.18 -0.78
N ILE A 79 -10.89 15.73 -0.49
CA ILE A 79 -11.26 17.11 -0.88
C ILE A 79 -10.74 18.15 0.12
N ASN A 80 -10.83 17.89 1.43
CA ASN A 80 -10.69 18.93 2.47
C ASN A 80 -9.40 18.84 3.28
N SER A 81 -8.65 17.74 3.20
CA SER A 81 -7.41 17.57 3.95
C SER A 81 -6.34 18.57 3.50
N LYS A 82 -5.59 19.10 4.46
CA LYS A 82 -4.36 19.87 4.19
C LYS A 82 -3.14 18.99 3.93
N ARG A 83 -3.33 17.67 3.92
CA ARG A 83 -2.33 16.64 3.65
C ARG A 83 -2.67 15.86 2.38
N PRO A 84 -2.73 16.52 1.20
CA PRO A 84 -3.27 15.90 -0.01
C PRO A 84 -2.42 14.71 -0.50
N LEU A 85 -1.08 14.77 -0.38
CA LEU A 85 -0.21 13.68 -0.80
C LEU A 85 -0.40 12.42 0.06
N GLN A 86 -0.65 12.57 1.36
CA GLN A 86 -0.94 11.43 2.25
C GLN A 86 -2.19 10.66 1.79
N GLU A 87 -3.27 11.36 1.45
CA GLU A 87 -4.48 10.72 0.92
C GLU A 87 -4.26 10.18 -0.50
N LYS A 88 -3.45 10.86 -1.31
CA LYS A 88 -3.10 10.40 -2.66
C LYS A 88 -2.30 9.09 -2.62
N ILE A 89 -1.39 8.96 -1.65
CA ILE A 89 -0.62 7.73 -1.42
C ILE A 89 -1.50 6.61 -0.85
N ALA A 90 -2.44 6.93 0.04
CA ALA A 90 -3.41 5.95 0.50
C ALA A 90 -4.28 5.41 -0.65
N LEU A 91 -4.70 6.28 -1.58
CA LEU A 91 -5.42 5.87 -2.79
C LEU A 91 -4.54 5.02 -3.71
N PHE A 92 -3.29 5.44 -3.94
CA PHE A 92 -2.32 4.68 -4.71
C PHE A 92 -2.16 3.26 -4.17
N TRP A 93 -1.91 3.10 -2.87
CA TRP A 93 -1.76 1.79 -2.25
C TRP A 93 -3.05 0.98 -2.30
N HIS A 94 -4.22 1.59 -2.14
CA HIS A 94 -5.49 0.88 -2.28
C HIS A 94 -5.71 0.34 -3.72
N CYS A 95 -5.16 1.01 -4.74
CA CYS A 95 -5.20 0.52 -6.12
C CYS A 95 -4.23 -0.64 -6.39
N VAL A 96 -3.15 -0.78 -5.61
CA VAL A 96 -2.12 -1.82 -5.78
C VAL A 96 -2.39 -3.00 -4.85
N LEU A 97 -2.56 -2.72 -3.55
CA LEU A 97 -2.75 -3.65 -2.45
C LEU A 97 -4.25 -3.79 -2.15
N VAL A 98 -5.00 -4.32 -3.12
CA VAL A 98 -6.46 -4.27 -3.14
C VAL A 98 -7.13 -5.24 -2.16
N THR A 99 -8.13 -4.73 -1.42
CA THR A 99 -9.17 -5.56 -0.77
C THR A 99 -10.56 -5.19 -1.31
N GLY A 100 -11.44 -6.19 -1.38
CA GLY A 100 -12.79 -6.05 -1.96
C GLY A 100 -13.90 -6.10 -0.92
N HIS A 101 -14.77 -5.08 -0.90
CA HIS A 101 -15.91 -5.04 0.03
C HIS A 101 -16.86 -6.22 -0.16
N ALA A 102 -17.08 -6.66 -1.40
CA ALA A 102 -17.96 -7.79 -1.70
C ALA A 102 -17.53 -9.10 -1.03
N LYS A 103 -16.24 -9.26 -0.71
CA LYS A 103 -15.71 -10.41 0.03
C LYS A 103 -15.62 -10.11 1.52
N CYS A 104 -15.00 -8.99 1.92
CA CYS A 104 -14.77 -8.68 3.33
C CYS A 104 -16.07 -8.35 4.09
N GLU A 105 -17.05 -7.75 3.40
CA GLU A 105 -18.33 -7.29 3.91
C GLU A 105 -18.25 -6.49 5.23
N TYR A 106 -17.11 -5.87 5.55
CA TYR A 106 -16.94 -5.16 6.81
C TYR A 106 -16.17 -3.83 6.62
N PRO A 107 -16.88 -2.72 6.39
CA PRO A 107 -16.27 -1.44 6.02
C PRO A 107 -15.28 -0.96 7.07
N LYS A 108 -15.60 -1.10 8.36
CA LYS A 108 -14.71 -0.65 9.43
C LYS A 108 -13.33 -1.31 9.40
N GLN A 109 -13.24 -2.58 9.00
CA GLN A 109 -11.96 -3.27 8.81
C GLN A 109 -11.15 -2.66 7.66
N GLN A 110 -11.81 -2.43 6.52
CA GLN A 110 -11.20 -1.81 5.35
C GLN A 110 -10.76 -0.35 5.64
N SER A 111 -11.46 0.36 6.53
CA SER A 111 -11.03 1.70 6.96
C SER A 111 -9.73 1.64 7.76
N ALA A 112 -9.51 0.59 8.56
CA ALA A 112 -8.26 0.40 9.28
C ALA A 112 -7.09 0.16 8.31
N GLU A 113 -7.31 -0.57 7.22
CA GLU A 113 -6.33 -0.73 6.14
C GLU A 113 -6.00 0.64 5.47
N LEU A 114 -7.00 1.45 5.17
CA LEU A 114 -6.78 2.81 4.65
C LEU A 114 -6.01 3.70 5.64
N ASP A 115 -6.29 3.59 6.93
CA ASP A 115 -5.57 4.30 7.99
C ASP A 115 -4.11 3.82 8.12
N MET A 116 -3.85 2.52 7.93
CA MET A 116 -2.49 1.99 7.81
C MET A 116 -1.79 2.61 6.60
N PHE A 117 -2.41 2.66 5.41
CA PHE A 117 -1.79 3.30 4.25
C PHE A 117 -1.45 4.77 4.49
N ARG A 118 -2.29 5.52 5.23
CA ARG A 118 -1.97 6.90 5.63
C ARG A 118 -0.78 6.98 6.59
N THR A 119 -0.66 6.01 7.49
CA THR A 119 0.33 6.03 8.58
C THR A 119 1.70 5.58 8.10
N VAL A 120 1.77 4.46 7.36
CA VAL A 120 3.04 3.84 6.96
C VAL A 120 3.27 3.85 5.44
N GLY A 121 2.29 4.22 4.61
CA GLY A 121 2.40 4.14 3.16
C GLY A 121 3.41 5.11 2.53
N MET A 122 3.80 6.18 3.22
CA MET A 122 4.92 7.05 2.83
C MET A 122 6.25 6.66 3.52
N GLY A 123 6.21 5.68 4.43
CA GLY A 123 7.35 5.17 5.17
C GLY A 123 8.16 4.14 4.39
N SER A 124 8.61 3.09 5.07
CA SER A 124 9.32 1.98 4.43
C SER A 124 8.32 1.01 3.80
N PHE A 125 8.56 0.57 2.57
CA PHE A 125 7.77 -0.48 1.91
C PHE A 125 7.76 -1.78 2.72
N HIS A 126 8.84 -2.04 3.46
CA HIS A 126 8.94 -3.15 4.38
C HIS A 126 7.89 -3.10 5.50
N GLU A 127 7.76 -1.97 6.18
CA GLU A 127 6.76 -1.79 7.24
C GLU A 127 5.34 -1.83 6.67
N LEU A 128 5.14 -1.28 5.45
CA LEU A 128 3.87 -1.37 4.75
C LEU A 128 3.48 -2.84 4.47
N LEU A 129 4.40 -3.64 3.92
CA LEU A 129 4.12 -5.03 3.56
C LEU A 129 3.93 -5.92 4.79
N LYS A 130 4.69 -5.68 5.88
CA LYS A 130 4.46 -6.35 7.17
C LYS A 130 3.11 -5.97 7.77
N GLY A 131 2.74 -4.69 7.71
CA GLY A 131 1.44 -4.20 8.17
C GLY A 131 0.29 -4.86 7.40
N LEU A 132 0.38 -4.86 6.06
CA LEU A 132 -0.61 -5.48 5.17
C LEU A 132 -0.76 -6.98 5.43
N SER A 133 0.36 -7.69 5.63
CA SER A 133 0.36 -9.13 5.90
C SER A 133 -0.37 -9.49 7.22
N LYS A 134 -0.51 -8.51 8.12
CA LYS A 134 -1.20 -8.62 9.41
C LYS A 134 -2.55 -7.88 9.39
N ASP A 135 -2.94 -7.29 8.27
CA ASP A 135 -4.23 -6.62 8.17
C ASP A 135 -5.35 -7.67 8.11
N PRO A 136 -6.35 -7.63 9.01
CA PRO A 136 -7.37 -8.68 9.03
C PRO A 136 -8.32 -8.64 7.83
N ALA A 137 -8.49 -7.51 7.13
CA ALA A 137 -9.21 -7.49 5.86
C ALA A 137 -8.41 -8.26 4.81
N MET A 138 -7.10 -8.04 4.71
CA MET A 138 -6.23 -8.75 3.77
C MET A 138 -6.14 -10.26 4.07
N VAL A 139 -5.91 -10.62 5.34
CA VAL A 139 -5.85 -12.03 5.80
C VAL A 139 -7.13 -12.78 5.43
N PHE A 140 -8.28 -12.13 5.51
CA PHE A 140 -9.56 -12.70 5.08
C PHE A 140 -9.75 -12.66 3.56
N TYR A 141 -9.38 -11.54 2.92
CA TYR A 141 -9.57 -11.32 1.49
C TYR A 141 -8.81 -12.32 0.63
N LEU A 142 -7.64 -12.77 1.07
CA LEU A 142 -6.84 -13.78 0.37
C LEU A 142 -6.85 -15.15 1.06
N ASP A 143 -7.83 -15.38 1.94
CA ASP A 143 -8.10 -16.67 2.57
C ASP A 143 -6.90 -17.24 3.35
N ASN A 144 -5.99 -16.40 3.84
CA ASN A 144 -4.85 -16.85 4.63
C ASN A 144 -5.28 -17.42 5.99
N CYS A 145 -6.43 -16.97 6.51
CA CYS A 145 -7.06 -17.59 7.68
C CYS A 145 -7.44 -19.07 7.49
N MET A 146 -7.43 -19.57 6.24
CA MET A 146 -7.66 -20.97 5.86
C MET A 146 -6.35 -21.71 5.50
N SER A 147 -5.18 -21.06 5.66
CA SER A 147 -3.87 -21.68 5.41
C SER A 147 -3.36 -22.35 6.68
N HIS A 148 -3.34 -23.68 6.67
CA HIS A 148 -3.00 -24.52 7.82
C HIS A 148 -1.75 -25.36 7.52
N LYS A 149 -0.93 -25.69 8.52
CA LYS A 149 0.29 -26.50 8.32
C LYS A 149 0.08 -27.83 7.60
N GLY A 150 -1.13 -28.41 7.67
CA GLY A 150 -1.48 -29.66 6.99
C GLY A 150 -2.19 -29.49 5.63
N ALA A 151 -2.57 -28.26 5.30
CA ALA A 151 -3.29 -27.90 4.08
C ALA A 151 -3.08 -26.41 3.81
N ILE A 152 -1.97 -26.09 3.13
CA ILE A 152 -1.63 -24.70 2.81
C ILE A 152 -2.61 -24.12 1.79
N ASN A 153 -2.89 -22.83 1.91
CA ASN A 153 -3.60 -22.06 0.90
C ASN A 153 -2.61 -21.12 0.21
N GLU A 154 -2.35 -21.35 -1.07
CA GLU A 154 -1.35 -20.61 -1.84
C GLU A 154 -1.79 -19.20 -2.23
N ASN A 155 -3.07 -18.84 -2.08
CA ASN A 155 -3.61 -17.59 -2.61
C ASN A 155 -2.84 -16.36 -2.09
N TRP A 156 -2.70 -16.21 -0.76
CA TRP A 156 -1.89 -15.13 -0.20
C TRP A 156 -0.43 -15.17 -0.65
N GLY A 157 0.21 -16.34 -0.63
CA GLY A 157 1.60 -16.48 -1.07
C GLY A 157 1.80 -16.07 -2.54
N ARG A 158 0.87 -16.46 -3.42
CA ARG A 158 0.92 -16.13 -4.85
C ARG A 158 0.72 -14.64 -5.08
N GLU A 159 -0.34 -14.06 -4.52
CA GLU A 159 -0.65 -12.64 -4.71
C GLU A 159 0.42 -11.73 -4.10
N LEU A 160 0.99 -12.13 -2.96
CA LEU A 160 2.10 -11.43 -2.34
C LEU A 160 3.27 -11.27 -3.32
N LEU A 161 3.67 -12.34 -4.01
CA LEU A 161 4.75 -12.30 -5.00
C LEU A 161 4.31 -11.63 -6.30
N GLU A 162 3.19 -12.05 -6.85
CA GLU A 162 2.75 -11.69 -8.20
C GLU A 162 2.22 -10.26 -8.30
N LEU A 163 1.29 -9.88 -7.42
CA LEU A 163 0.56 -8.62 -7.55
C LEU A 163 0.99 -7.56 -6.56
N PHE A 164 1.62 -7.93 -5.44
CA PHE A 164 1.88 -6.99 -4.34
C PHE A 164 3.34 -6.66 -4.09
N SER A 165 4.30 -7.40 -4.66
CA SER A 165 5.72 -7.13 -4.38
C SER A 165 6.70 -7.36 -5.52
N LEU A 166 6.68 -8.48 -6.24
CA LEU A 166 7.72 -8.80 -7.23
C LEU A 166 7.24 -8.56 -8.67
N GLY A 167 5.97 -8.84 -8.96
CA GLY A 167 5.53 -9.03 -10.34
C GLY A 167 5.94 -10.42 -10.87
N VAL A 168 5.24 -10.89 -11.91
CA VAL A 168 5.51 -12.20 -12.55
C VAL A 168 6.96 -12.33 -13.04
N GLY A 169 7.53 -11.26 -13.57
CA GLY A 169 8.87 -11.27 -14.15
C GLY A 169 9.33 -9.89 -14.58
N MET A 170 10.62 -9.80 -14.93
CA MET A 170 11.26 -8.62 -15.51
C MET A 170 12.38 -9.05 -16.46
N ASP A 171 12.62 -8.24 -17.50
CA ASP A 171 13.77 -8.38 -18.40
C ASP A 171 13.90 -9.78 -19.06
N GLY A 172 12.76 -10.41 -19.34
CA GLY A 172 12.66 -11.74 -19.98
C GLY A 172 12.63 -12.92 -19.02
N ASP A 173 12.88 -12.71 -17.73
CA ASP A 173 12.99 -13.75 -16.72
C ASP A 173 11.83 -13.72 -15.71
N PHE A 174 11.55 -14.87 -15.09
CA PHE A 174 10.58 -14.96 -13.99
C PHE A 174 11.23 -14.52 -12.68
N ASN A 175 10.48 -13.82 -11.82
CA ASN A 175 11.01 -13.32 -10.54
C ASN A 175 10.97 -14.36 -9.41
N TYR A 176 10.10 -15.37 -9.52
CA TYR A 176 9.91 -16.42 -8.54
C TYR A 176 9.45 -17.71 -9.24
N SER A 177 9.60 -18.83 -8.55
CA SER A 177 9.13 -20.14 -8.97
C SER A 177 7.81 -20.51 -8.30
N GLU A 178 7.16 -21.56 -8.82
CA GLU A 178 5.97 -22.12 -8.18
C GLU A 178 6.27 -22.71 -6.80
N ASP A 179 7.51 -23.16 -6.56
CA ASP A 179 7.91 -23.65 -5.24
C ASP A 179 8.07 -22.49 -4.25
N ASP A 180 8.53 -21.31 -4.70
CA ASP A 180 8.55 -20.10 -3.84
C ASP A 180 7.13 -19.70 -3.38
N VAL A 181 6.12 -19.88 -4.23
CA VAL A 181 4.70 -19.65 -3.85
C VAL A 181 4.29 -20.57 -2.71
N LYS A 182 4.61 -21.86 -2.81
CA LYS A 182 4.28 -22.86 -1.78
C LYS A 182 5.03 -22.58 -0.49
N GLU A 183 6.31 -22.26 -0.57
CA GLU A 183 7.15 -22.00 0.60
C GLU A 183 6.74 -20.72 1.32
N ALA A 184 6.35 -19.67 0.57
CA ALA A 184 5.68 -18.51 1.14
C ALA A 184 4.37 -18.89 1.84
N ALA A 185 3.50 -19.67 1.20
CA ALA A 185 2.23 -20.10 1.79
C ALA A 185 2.43 -20.94 3.06
N ARG A 186 3.44 -21.82 3.10
CA ARG A 186 3.85 -22.57 4.30
C ARG A 186 4.27 -21.63 5.43
N ALA A 187 5.08 -20.61 5.12
CA ALA A 187 5.53 -19.63 6.10
C ALA A 187 4.41 -18.74 6.67
N PHE A 188 3.29 -18.57 5.95
CA PHE A 188 2.12 -17.84 6.45
C PHE A 188 1.06 -18.72 7.15
N THR A 189 1.30 -20.03 7.32
CA THR A 189 0.40 -20.90 8.09
C THR A 189 0.29 -20.44 9.54
N GLY A 190 -0.90 -20.58 10.13
CA GLY A 190 -1.17 -20.11 11.50
C GLY A 190 -1.36 -18.59 11.63
N TRP A 191 -1.16 -17.79 10.57
CA TRP A 191 -1.54 -16.38 10.54
C TRP A 191 -3.03 -16.26 10.24
N THR A 192 -3.81 -15.84 11.22
CA THR A 192 -5.26 -15.83 11.15
C THR A 192 -5.84 -14.60 11.85
N VAL A 193 -7.15 -14.57 12.02
CA VAL A 193 -7.86 -13.50 12.69
C VAL A 193 -8.65 -14.05 13.89
N THR A 194 -8.89 -13.23 14.90
CA THR A 194 -9.69 -13.61 16.06
C THR A 194 -11.11 -13.98 15.66
N ASN A 195 -11.68 -14.99 16.31
CA ASN A 195 -13.08 -15.36 16.12
C ASN A 195 -14.02 -14.18 16.38
N SER A 196 -14.95 -13.96 15.47
CA SER A 196 -16.02 -12.98 15.64
C SER A 196 -17.02 -13.45 16.69
N VAL A 197 -17.39 -12.55 17.61
CA VAL A 197 -18.55 -12.75 18.49
C VAL A 197 -19.82 -12.81 17.62
N PRO A 198 -20.85 -13.61 17.98
CA PRO A 198 -22.09 -13.65 17.21
C PRO A 198 -22.66 -12.26 16.92
N ARG A 199 -22.98 -12.01 15.65
CA ARG A 199 -23.46 -10.71 15.16
C ARG A 199 -24.70 -10.20 15.90
N TYR A 200 -25.55 -11.10 16.38
CA TYR A 200 -26.73 -10.72 17.15
C TYR A 200 -26.58 -11.22 18.59
N PRO A 201 -26.92 -10.39 19.61
CA PRO A 201 -27.47 -9.03 19.53
C PRO A 201 -26.43 -7.90 19.38
N TYR A 202 -25.14 -8.22 19.26
CA TYR A 202 -24.06 -7.28 19.58
C TYR A 202 -23.46 -6.46 18.41
N GLY A 203 -23.90 -6.73 17.17
CA GLY A 203 -23.33 -6.11 15.97
C GLY A 203 -22.07 -6.83 15.46
N LYS A 204 -21.43 -6.23 14.45
CA LYS A 204 -20.14 -6.70 13.94
C LYS A 204 -19.01 -6.25 14.89
N TYR A 205 -17.99 -7.09 15.04
CA TYR A 205 -16.82 -6.82 15.86
C TYR A 205 -15.57 -6.75 15.00
N ASP A 206 -14.62 -5.94 15.46
CA ASP A 206 -13.32 -5.81 14.82
C ASP A 206 -12.55 -7.13 14.94
N ALA A 207 -12.26 -7.73 13.78
CA ALA A 207 -11.33 -8.83 13.73
C ALA A 207 -9.93 -8.30 14.00
N LYS A 208 -9.16 -9.02 14.82
CA LYS A 208 -7.76 -8.69 15.10
C LYS A 208 -6.88 -9.80 14.56
N PHE A 209 -5.71 -9.44 14.06
CA PHE A 209 -4.69 -10.41 13.71
C PHE A 209 -4.32 -11.30 14.90
N MET A 210 -4.08 -12.56 14.63
CA MET A 210 -3.63 -13.56 15.58
C MET A 210 -2.69 -14.54 14.89
N PHE A 211 -1.58 -14.88 15.55
CA PHE A 211 -0.73 -15.99 15.15
C PHE A 211 -0.99 -17.20 16.07
N ASP A 212 -1.42 -18.33 15.51
CA ASP A 212 -1.55 -19.61 16.21
C ASP A 212 -0.33 -20.50 15.94
N PRO A 213 0.64 -20.59 16.87
CA PRO A 213 1.85 -21.38 16.66
C PRO A 213 1.58 -22.89 16.56
N ARG A 214 0.40 -23.36 17.00
CA ARG A 214 0.04 -24.79 16.90
C ARG A 214 -0.34 -25.20 15.48
N ASP A 215 -0.73 -24.23 14.67
CA ASP A 215 -1.19 -24.41 13.29
C ASP A 215 -0.16 -23.93 12.25
N HIS A 216 0.98 -23.43 12.73
CA HIS A 216 2.11 -23.04 11.90
C HIS A 216 2.99 -24.24 11.54
N ASP A 217 3.45 -24.28 10.29
CA ASP A 217 4.47 -25.18 9.79
C ASP A 217 5.86 -24.66 10.20
N ASN A 218 6.52 -25.40 11.09
CA ASN A 218 7.85 -25.06 11.62
C ASN A 218 8.98 -25.85 10.95
N GLU A 219 8.69 -26.54 9.84
CA GLU A 219 9.73 -27.19 9.05
C GLU A 219 10.56 -26.16 8.27
N GLU A 220 11.76 -26.58 7.86
CA GLU A 220 12.67 -25.77 7.04
C GLU A 220 12.04 -25.48 5.67
N LYS A 221 12.25 -24.24 5.22
CA LYS A 221 11.71 -23.68 3.98
C LYS A 221 12.86 -23.10 3.17
N THR A 222 12.78 -23.22 1.85
CA THR A 222 13.72 -22.57 0.93
C THR A 222 12.92 -21.60 0.06
N PHE A 223 13.19 -20.32 0.20
CA PHE A 223 12.42 -19.25 -0.44
C PHE A 223 13.37 -18.22 -1.03
N LEU A 224 13.25 -17.99 -2.34
CA LEU A 224 14.07 -17.05 -3.13
C LEU A 224 15.58 -17.23 -2.91
N GLY A 225 16.01 -18.48 -2.80
CA GLY A 225 17.41 -18.88 -2.63
C GLY A 225 17.94 -18.82 -1.19
N GLU A 226 17.14 -18.38 -0.22
CA GLU A 226 17.46 -18.44 1.20
C GLU A 226 16.80 -19.67 1.85
N THR A 227 17.45 -20.28 2.85
CA THR A 227 16.92 -21.46 3.56
C THR A 227 16.92 -21.22 5.06
N GLY A 228 15.80 -21.55 5.71
CA GLY A 228 15.64 -21.41 7.16
C GLY A 228 14.26 -21.84 7.64
N ASN A 229 14.04 -21.81 8.96
CA ASN A 229 12.71 -21.98 9.53
C ASN A 229 11.96 -20.63 9.49
N PHE A 230 11.53 -20.26 8.29
CA PHE A 230 10.89 -18.96 8.05
C PHE A 230 9.43 -18.93 8.49
N ASN A 231 9.03 -17.77 8.99
CA ASN A 231 7.65 -17.33 9.21
C ASN A 231 7.32 -16.18 8.23
N GLY A 232 6.06 -15.73 8.20
CA GLY A 232 5.59 -14.68 7.30
C GLY A 232 6.35 -13.36 7.38
N ASP A 233 6.84 -12.97 8.56
CA ASP A 233 7.71 -11.80 8.72
C ASP A 233 9.05 -11.97 7.98
N ASP A 234 9.65 -13.16 8.03
CA ASP A 234 10.91 -13.47 7.35
C ASP A 234 10.74 -13.48 5.82
N ILE A 235 9.60 -13.99 5.33
CA ILE A 235 9.26 -13.93 3.90
C ILE A 235 9.24 -12.49 3.40
N VAL A 236 8.60 -11.58 4.16
CA VAL A 236 8.59 -10.15 3.82
C VAL A 236 10.01 -9.58 3.86
N ASP A 237 10.83 -9.94 4.86
CA ASP A 237 12.23 -9.51 4.97
C ASP A 237 13.09 -9.96 3.77
N ILE A 238 12.79 -11.12 3.17
CA ILE A 238 13.48 -11.63 1.97
C ILE A 238 12.98 -10.91 0.71
N ILE A 239 11.66 -10.72 0.58
CA ILE A 239 11.02 -10.07 -0.57
C ILE A 239 11.56 -8.64 -0.77
N VAL A 240 11.61 -7.82 0.29
CA VAL A 240 11.95 -6.40 0.14
C VAL A 240 13.39 -6.14 -0.30
N LYS A 241 14.27 -7.15 -0.21
CA LYS A 241 15.66 -7.12 -0.68
C LYS A 241 15.80 -7.42 -2.17
N GLN A 242 14.77 -7.99 -2.81
CA GLN A 242 14.85 -8.40 -4.20
C GLN A 242 14.88 -7.17 -5.13
N PRO A 243 15.71 -7.16 -6.19
CA PRO A 243 15.69 -6.11 -7.21
C PRO A 243 14.32 -5.96 -7.88
N ALA A 244 13.62 -7.08 -8.07
CA ALA A 244 12.25 -7.09 -8.60
C ALA A 244 11.28 -6.24 -7.76
N THR A 245 11.45 -6.20 -6.43
CA THR A 245 10.62 -5.37 -5.55
C THR A 245 10.84 -3.89 -5.77
N ALA A 246 12.09 -3.48 -5.94
CA ALA A 246 12.43 -2.10 -6.25
C ALA A 246 11.82 -1.68 -7.60
N ARG A 247 11.96 -2.52 -8.63
CA ARG A 247 11.36 -2.33 -9.97
C ARG A 247 9.83 -2.28 -9.88
N PHE A 248 9.22 -3.13 -9.07
CA PHE A 248 7.77 -3.19 -8.88
C PHE A 248 7.21 -1.88 -8.32
N VAL A 249 7.79 -1.41 -7.21
CA VAL A 249 7.38 -0.14 -6.58
C VAL A 249 7.65 1.04 -7.51
N ALA A 250 8.82 1.07 -8.16
CA ALA A 250 9.21 2.14 -9.09
C ALA A 250 8.24 2.26 -10.27
N ARG A 251 7.89 1.15 -10.93
CA ARG A 251 6.96 1.17 -12.06
C ARG A 251 5.56 1.58 -11.65
N HIS A 252 5.06 1.11 -10.50
CA HIS A 252 3.75 1.55 -10.02
C HIS A 252 3.72 3.05 -9.68
N LEU A 253 4.75 3.58 -9.02
CA LEU A 253 4.86 5.02 -8.74
C LEU A 253 4.93 5.83 -10.04
N TYR A 254 5.75 5.41 -11.00
CA TYR A 254 5.87 6.08 -12.29
C TYR A 254 4.55 6.05 -13.07
N ASN A 255 3.88 4.89 -13.14
CA ASN A 255 2.58 4.73 -13.77
C ASN A 255 1.52 5.67 -13.16
N PHE A 256 1.49 5.76 -11.83
CA PHE A 256 0.46 6.52 -11.13
C PHE A 256 0.69 8.04 -11.15
N PHE A 257 1.95 8.48 -11.01
CA PHE A 257 2.28 9.89 -10.88
C PHE A 257 2.85 10.53 -12.15
N VAL A 258 3.43 9.76 -13.08
CA VAL A 258 4.20 10.31 -14.20
C VAL A 258 3.58 10.07 -15.57
N ALA A 259 3.39 8.84 -15.97
CA ALA A 259 2.84 8.50 -17.28
C ALA A 259 2.37 7.05 -17.30
N ASP A 260 1.32 6.76 -18.07
CA ASP A 260 0.78 5.42 -18.21
C ASP A 260 1.88 4.42 -18.65
N ASP A 261 1.87 3.25 -18.01
CA ASP A 261 2.73 2.11 -18.33
C ASP A 261 1.87 0.85 -18.55
N VAL A 262 2.47 -0.20 -19.10
CA VAL A 262 1.81 -1.49 -19.24
C VAL A 262 1.50 -2.11 -17.87
N GLN A 263 0.51 -3.00 -17.82
CA GLN A 263 0.12 -3.69 -16.59
C GLN A 263 1.13 -4.77 -16.17
N VAL A 264 1.16 -5.11 -14.88
CA VAL A 264 2.13 -6.04 -14.25
C VAL A 264 2.36 -7.34 -15.03
N PRO A 265 1.34 -8.04 -15.57
CA PRO A 265 1.56 -9.29 -16.31
C PRO A 265 2.42 -9.14 -17.57
N ALA A 266 2.53 -7.92 -18.13
CA ALA A 266 3.34 -7.65 -19.31
C ALA A 266 4.79 -7.24 -18.98
N TRP A 267 5.12 -7.03 -17.71
CA TRP A 267 6.41 -6.45 -17.29
C TRP A 267 7.62 -7.33 -17.58
N LYS A 268 7.41 -8.64 -17.64
CA LYS A 268 8.43 -9.60 -18.02
C LYS A 268 8.97 -9.33 -19.43
N ASP A 269 8.06 -9.09 -20.37
CA ASP A 269 8.40 -9.02 -21.80
C ASP A 269 8.45 -7.58 -22.31
N THR A 270 7.94 -6.62 -21.53
CA THR A 270 7.84 -5.21 -21.91
C THR A 270 8.62 -4.32 -20.93
N PRO A 271 9.70 -3.66 -21.39
CA PRO A 271 10.46 -2.76 -20.56
C PRO A 271 9.63 -1.52 -20.17
N PRO A 272 9.96 -0.83 -19.08
CA PRO A 272 9.35 0.44 -18.73
C PRO A 272 9.53 1.48 -19.83
N GLN A 273 8.57 2.39 -19.96
CA GLN A 273 8.63 3.48 -20.94
C GLN A 273 9.83 4.41 -20.73
N ASP A 274 10.20 4.68 -19.48
CA ASP A 274 11.37 5.45 -19.10
C ASP A 274 12.25 4.64 -18.15
N ILE A 275 13.14 3.84 -18.73
CA ILE A 275 14.03 2.95 -17.97
C ILE A 275 14.99 3.71 -17.06
N GLU A 276 15.39 4.94 -17.42
CA GLU A 276 16.34 5.71 -16.62
C GLU A 276 15.66 6.29 -15.38
N ALA A 277 14.42 6.79 -15.51
CA ALA A 277 13.61 7.17 -14.35
C ALA A 277 13.38 6.00 -13.39
N ILE A 278 13.07 4.82 -13.93
CA ILE A 278 12.84 3.63 -13.12
C ILE A 278 14.11 3.19 -12.38
N LYS A 279 15.28 3.21 -13.02
CA LYS A 279 16.56 2.91 -12.35
C LYS A 279 16.88 3.88 -11.22
N MET A 280 16.64 5.19 -11.42
CA MET A 280 16.85 6.19 -10.36
C MET A 280 15.99 5.90 -9.13
N LEU A 281 14.74 5.46 -9.34
CA LEU A 281 13.84 5.07 -8.25
C LEU A 281 14.28 3.77 -7.59
N GLU A 282 14.75 2.77 -8.34
CA GLU A 282 15.29 1.52 -7.77
C GLU A 282 16.52 1.77 -6.89
N GLU A 283 17.45 2.59 -7.37
CA GLU A 283 18.63 2.98 -6.61
C GLU A 283 18.22 3.70 -5.32
N GLU A 284 17.26 4.62 -5.41
CA GLU A 284 16.73 5.33 -4.25
C GLU A 284 16.03 4.40 -3.26
N TYR A 285 15.28 3.41 -3.75
CA TYR A 285 14.62 2.40 -2.93
C TYR A 285 15.65 1.70 -2.04
N PHE A 286 16.77 1.22 -2.58
CA PHE A 286 17.80 0.58 -1.77
C PHE A 286 18.58 1.58 -0.90
N ARG A 287 18.96 2.74 -1.45
CA ARG A 287 19.74 3.77 -0.74
C ARG A 287 19.03 4.29 0.50
N SER A 288 17.72 4.43 0.44
CA SER A 288 16.88 4.98 1.49
C SER A 288 16.32 3.94 2.46
N ASN A 289 16.74 2.68 2.36
CA ASN A 289 16.17 1.56 3.13
C ASN A 289 14.65 1.42 2.90
N TYR A 290 14.30 1.35 1.61
CA TYR A 290 12.97 1.07 1.06
C TYR A 290 11.96 2.19 1.31
N ASN A 291 12.41 3.44 1.44
CA ASN A 291 11.56 4.56 1.86
C ASN A 291 10.81 5.23 0.69
N ILE A 292 9.49 5.24 0.77
CA ILE A 292 8.60 5.74 -0.28
C ILE A 292 8.67 7.27 -0.40
N THR A 293 8.73 8.02 0.71
CA THR A 293 8.95 9.48 0.68
C THR A 293 10.24 9.86 -0.06
N ALA A 294 11.30 9.07 0.11
CA ALA A 294 12.57 9.30 -0.57
C ALA A 294 12.45 9.07 -2.09
N MET A 295 11.79 7.99 -2.51
CA MET A 295 11.48 7.74 -3.93
C MET A 295 10.59 8.84 -4.53
N LEU A 296 9.54 9.28 -3.82
CA LEU A 296 8.67 10.37 -4.27
C LEU A 296 9.42 11.69 -4.42
N ARG A 297 10.42 11.95 -3.57
CA ARG A 297 11.30 13.12 -3.71
C ARG A 297 12.08 13.09 -5.02
N VAL A 298 12.64 11.94 -5.39
CA VAL A 298 13.32 11.73 -6.68
C VAL A 298 12.33 11.85 -7.84
N LEU A 299 11.11 11.35 -7.68
CA LEU A 299 10.08 11.39 -8.73
C LEU A 299 9.60 12.81 -9.05
N PHE A 300 9.50 13.68 -8.05
CA PHE A 300 8.96 15.03 -8.20
C PHE A 300 10.00 16.11 -8.51
N LYS A 301 11.30 15.82 -8.41
CA LYS A 301 12.40 16.78 -8.63
C LYS A 301 13.26 16.38 -9.82
#